data_AF-A0A228Q0U9-F1
#
_entry.id   AF-A0A228Q0U9-F1
#
_cell.length_a   1.000
_cell.length_b   1.000
_cell.length_c   1.000
_cell.angle_alpha   90.00
_cell.angle_beta   90.00
_cell.angle_gamma   90.00
#
_symmetry.space_group_name_H-M   'P 1'
#
loop_
_entity.id
_entity.type
_entity.pdbx_description
1 polymer ?
#
loop_
_entity_poly.entity_id
_entity_poly.type
_entity_poly.pdbx_seq_one_letter_code
_entity_poly.pdbx_strand_id
1 'polypeptide(L)'
;MEPDTMRLPDVSVLGAARPLAMPDAGSMLDLGDPRDRQVIADALRALLRERSEALAFAMRMADQCGRPRPDAADFALTDIIRLARIVERIERDGAAKRAAVPANAR
;
A
#
# COMPACT_ATOMS: atom_id res chain seq x y z
N MET A 1 -3.41 47.10 40.87
CA MET A 1 -2.74 45.80 40.69
C MET A 1 -3.80 44.77 40.98
N GLU A 2 -4.50 44.34 39.94
CA GLU A 2 -5.53 43.31 40.01
C GLU A 2 -4.88 41.97 39.62
N PRO A 3 -4.99 40.90 40.42
CA PRO A 3 -4.65 39.58 39.94
C PRO A 3 -5.86 38.96 39.21
N ASP A 4 -5.70 38.82 37.90
CA ASP A 4 -6.58 38.06 37.01
C ASP A 4 -6.51 36.57 37.37
N THR A 5 -7.56 36.06 38.00
CA THR A 5 -7.73 34.62 38.28
C THR A 5 -8.16 33.90 37.01
N MET A 6 -7.20 33.59 36.14
CA MET A 6 -7.40 32.74 34.98
C MET A 6 -7.43 31.28 35.44
N ARG A 7 -8.66 30.74 35.59
CA ARG A 7 -8.93 29.31 35.86
C ARG A 7 -8.36 28.45 34.73
N LEU A 8 -7.38 27.61 35.05
CA LEU A 8 -6.98 26.47 34.22
C LEU A 8 -8.11 25.42 34.22
N PRO A 9 -8.55 24.90 33.07
CA PRO A 9 -9.41 23.73 33.06
C PRO A 9 -8.60 22.48 33.44
N ASP A 10 -9.16 21.76 34.39
CA ASP A 10 -8.73 20.47 34.91
C ASP A 10 -8.56 19.44 33.77
N VAL A 11 -7.33 19.03 33.51
CA VAL A 11 -7.03 17.93 32.59
C VAL A 11 -7.08 16.61 33.37
N SER A 12 -8.31 16.18 33.70
CA SER A 12 -8.55 14.84 34.24
C SER A 12 -9.73 14.18 33.52
N VAL A 13 -9.49 13.67 32.31
CA VAL A 13 -10.20 12.50 31.79
C VAL A 13 -9.19 11.57 31.14
N LEU A 14 -8.40 10.91 31.98
CA LEU A 14 -7.88 9.58 31.67
C LEU A 14 -9.00 8.61 32.06
N GLY A 15 -9.78 8.11 31.10
CA GLY A 15 -10.90 7.25 31.50
C GLY A 15 -11.88 6.85 30.41
N ALA A 16 -11.39 6.37 29.28
CA ALA A 16 -11.96 5.22 28.57
C ALA A 16 -11.15 5.04 27.29
N ALA A 17 -10.04 4.30 27.39
CA ALA A 17 -9.57 3.56 26.24
C ALA A 17 -10.65 2.55 25.90
N ARG A 18 -11.69 2.99 25.17
CA ARG A 18 -12.46 2.11 24.31
C ARG A 18 -11.39 1.36 23.53
N PRO A 19 -11.32 0.02 23.57
CA PRO A 19 -10.48 -0.69 22.64
C PRO A 19 -10.85 -0.13 21.29
N LEU A 20 -9.93 0.56 20.64
CA LEU A 20 -10.02 0.79 19.21
C LEU A 20 -10.06 -0.63 18.69
N ALA A 21 -11.27 -1.15 18.48
CA ALA A 21 -11.46 -2.37 17.75
C ALA A 21 -10.69 -2.09 16.47
N MET A 22 -9.53 -2.71 16.34
CA MET A 22 -8.84 -2.77 15.07
C MET A 22 -9.96 -3.21 14.13
N PRO A 23 -10.33 -2.40 13.12
CA PRO A 23 -11.27 -2.88 12.12
C PRO A 23 -10.69 -4.22 11.71
N ASP A 24 -11.52 -5.26 11.82
CA ASP A 24 -11.13 -6.62 11.48
C ASP A 24 -10.31 -6.49 10.20
N ALA A 25 -9.02 -6.82 10.29
CA ALA A 25 -8.08 -6.61 9.21
C ALA A 25 -8.34 -7.67 8.13
N GLY A 26 -9.62 -7.88 7.80
CA GLY A 26 -10.04 -8.15 6.44
C GLY A 26 -9.19 -7.25 5.58
N SER A 27 -8.24 -7.90 4.91
CA SER A 27 -7.17 -7.32 4.12
C SER A 27 -7.64 -5.96 3.61
N MET A 28 -7.05 -4.86 4.10
CA MET A 28 -7.49 -3.50 3.79
C MET A 28 -7.60 -3.26 2.27
N LEU A 29 -6.90 -4.10 1.52
CA LEU A 29 -7.14 -4.40 0.12
C LEU A 29 -8.06 -5.63 0.05
N ASP A 30 -9.38 -5.42 -0.05
CA ASP A 30 -10.29 -6.53 -0.34
C ASP A 30 -10.01 -6.99 -1.77
N LEU A 31 -9.07 -7.91 -1.91
CA LEU A 31 -8.74 -8.53 -3.18
C LEU A 31 -9.82 -9.53 -3.61
N GLY A 32 -11.04 -9.47 -3.07
CA GLY A 32 -12.20 -10.23 -3.51
C GLY A 32 -12.87 -9.65 -4.76
N ASP A 33 -12.92 -8.32 -4.90
CA ASP A 33 -13.49 -7.65 -6.09
C ASP A 33 -12.44 -7.54 -7.22
N PRO A 34 -12.73 -8.01 -8.46
CA PRO A 34 -11.84 -7.80 -9.60
C PRO A 34 -11.53 -6.32 -9.90
N ARG A 35 -12.44 -5.40 -9.59
CA ARG A 35 -12.22 -3.96 -9.80
C ARG A 35 -11.12 -3.46 -8.88
N ASP A 36 -11.14 -3.86 -7.61
CA ASP A 36 -10.10 -3.48 -6.65
C ASP A 36 -8.75 -4.07 -7.03
N ARG A 37 -8.74 -5.33 -7.50
CA ARG A 37 -7.52 -5.97 -8.03
C ARG A 37 -6.96 -5.23 -9.25
N GLN A 38 -7.80 -4.74 -10.15
CA GLN A 38 -7.38 -3.92 -11.29
C GLN A 38 -6.78 -2.58 -10.84
N VAL A 39 -7.43 -1.86 -9.92
CA VAL A 39 -6.92 -0.59 -9.37
C VAL A 39 -5.54 -0.79 -8.75
N ILE A 40 -5.36 -1.87 -7.99
CA ILE A 40 -4.08 -2.19 -7.35
C ILE A 40 -3.02 -2.56 -8.40
N ALA A 41 -3.38 -3.32 -9.42
CA ALA A 41 -2.45 -3.64 -10.51
C ALA A 41 -1.95 -2.37 -11.22
N ASP A 42 -2.86 -1.43 -11.49
CA ASP A 42 -2.50 -0.15 -12.13
C ASP A 42 -1.65 0.73 -11.21
N ALA A 43 -1.96 0.78 -9.91
CA ALA A 43 -1.13 1.47 -8.91
C ALA A 43 0.28 0.87 -8.82
N LEU A 44 0.41 -0.47 -8.84
CA LEU A 44 1.71 -1.14 -8.81
C LEU A 44 2.52 -0.88 -10.08
N ARG A 45 1.87 -0.79 -11.26
CA ARG A 45 2.54 -0.41 -12.52
C ARG A 45 3.05 1.03 -12.48
N ALA A 46 2.23 1.96 -11.99
CA ALA A 46 2.62 3.37 -11.84
C ALA A 46 3.81 3.50 -10.87
N LEU A 47 3.71 2.86 -9.70
CA LEU A 47 4.76 2.89 -8.68
C LEU A 47 6.07 2.25 -9.17
N LEU A 48 5.98 1.15 -9.94
CA LEU A 48 7.16 0.53 -10.54
C LEU A 48 7.87 1.48 -11.50
N ARG A 49 7.11 2.20 -12.34
CA ARG A 49 7.65 3.17 -13.29
C ARG A 49 8.36 4.31 -12.57
N GLU A 50 7.70 4.94 -11.60
CA GLU A 50 8.26 6.05 -10.84
C GLU A 50 9.53 5.66 -10.08
N ARG A 51 9.54 4.51 -9.40
CA ARG A 51 10.71 4.06 -8.65
C ARG A 51 11.85 3.58 -9.54
N SER A 52 11.54 3.04 -10.73
CA SER A 52 12.57 2.73 -11.73
C SER A 52 13.24 4.00 -12.27
N GLU A 53 12.46 5.06 -12.48
CA GLU A 53 13.01 6.37 -12.85
C GLU A 53 13.89 6.94 -11.72
N ALA A 54 13.44 6.85 -10.47
CA ALA A 54 14.21 7.26 -9.29
C ALA A 54 15.55 6.50 -9.18
N LEU A 55 15.55 5.19 -9.40
CA LEU A 55 16.78 4.39 -9.46
C LEU A 55 17.72 4.88 -10.56
N ALA A 56 17.19 5.16 -11.76
CA ALA A 56 18.01 5.69 -12.86
C ALA A 56 18.65 7.05 -12.54
N PHE A 57 17.93 7.94 -11.83
CA PHE A 57 18.52 9.18 -11.31
C PHE A 57 19.64 8.90 -10.30
N ALA A 58 19.40 7.99 -9.35
CA ALA A 58 20.39 7.66 -8.33
C ALA A 58 21.64 6.98 -8.91
N MET A 59 21.49 6.11 -9.91
CA MET A 59 22.62 5.51 -10.63
C MET A 59 23.47 6.59 -11.33
N ARG A 60 22.84 7.53 -12.04
CA ARG A 60 23.56 8.65 -12.68
C ARG A 60 24.31 9.51 -11.68
N MET A 61 23.70 9.80 -10.53
CA MET A 61 24.35 10.57 -9.48
C MET A 61 25.52 9.80 -8.85
N ALA A 62 25.37 8.49 -8.63
CA ALA A 62 26.44 7.65 -8.14
C ALA A 62 27.63 7.63 -9.10
N ASP A 63 27.37 7.51 -10.40
CA ASP A 63 28.40 7.56 -11.45
C ASP A 63 29.13 8.90 -11.45
N GLN A 64 28.40 10.02 -11.36
CA GLN A 64 28.99 11.37 -11.34
C GLN A 64 29.84 11.62 -10.10
N CYS A 65 29.44 11.08 -8.95
CA CYS A 65 30.13 11.28 -7.67
C CYS A 65 31.19 10.21 -7.37
N GLY A 66 31.39 9.22 -8.24
CA GLY A 66 32.29 8.08 -7.98
C GLY A 66 31.86 7.23 -6.77
N ARG A 67 30.55 7.15 -6.50
CA ARG A 67 29.96 6.38 -5.39
C ARG A 67 29.52 5.00 -5.89
N PRO A 68 29.38 4.01 -4.98
CA PRO A 68 28.73 2.74 -5.32
C PRO A 68 27.33 2.96 -5.87
N ARG A 69 26.95 2.19 -6.90
CA ARG A 69 25.59 2.22 -7.46
C ARG A 69 24.61 1.56 -6.49
N PRO A 70 23.40 2.12 -6.30
CA PRO A 70 22.36 1.48 -5.51
C PRO A 70 21.78 0.26 -6.22
N ASP A 71 21.25 -0.69 -5.44
CA ASP A 71 20.55 -1.87 -5.92
C ASP A 71 19.07 -1.57 -6.21
N ALA A 72 18.43 -2.39 -7.03
CA ALA A 72 17.00 -2.33 -7.28
C ALA A 72 16.16 -2.58 -6.00
N ALA A 73 16.69 -3.34 -5.04
CA ALA A 73 16.09 -3.56 -3.73
C ALA A 73 16.03 -2.28 -2.90
N ASP A 74 17.00 -1.36 -3.03
CA ASP A 74 16.99 -0.07 -2.34
C ASP A 74 15.81 0.81 -2.80
N PHE A 75 15.27 0.53 -3.99
CA PHE A 75 14.08 1.16 -4.57
C PHE A 75 12.84 0.26 -4.54
N ALA A 76 12.91 -0.87 -3.80
CA ALA A 76 11.84 -1.85 -3.64
C ALA A 76 11.23 -2.37 -4.95
N LEU A 77 11.97 -2.34 -6.06
CA LEU A 77 11.47 -2.79 -7.37
C LEU A 77 11.13 -4.28 -7.34
N THR A 78 11.95 -5.09 -6.66
CA THR A 78 11.74 -6.53 -6.48
C THR A 78 10.43 -6.82 -5.76
N ASP A 79 10.12 -6.06 -4.70
CA ASP A 79 8.89 -6.24 -3.93
C ASP A 79 7.66 -5.82 -4.73
N ILE A 80 7.74 -4.71 -5.47
CA ILE A 80 6.64 -4.25 -6.34
C ILE A 80 6.35 -5.28 -7.42
N ILE A 81 7.38 -5.81 -8.09
CA ILE A 81 7.22 -6.87 -9.11
C ILE A 81 6.60 -8.13 -8.47
N ARG A 82 7.05 -8.50 -7.26
CA ARG A 82 6.49 -9.65 -6.53
C ARG A 82 5.01 -9.45 -6.22
N LEU A 83 4.64 -8.27 -5.73
CA LEU A 83 3.25 -7.92 -5.44
C LEU A 83 2.38 -7.90 -6.70
N ALA A 84 2.87 -7.31 -7.79
CA ALA A 84 2.16 -7.28 -9.08
C ALA A 84 1.87 -8.71 -9.57
N ARG A 85 2.85 -9.61 -9.49
CA ARG A 85 2.67 -11.03 -9.85
C ARG A 85 1.73 -11.79 -8.94
N ILE A 86 1.55 -11.36 -7.69
CA ILE A 86 0.55 -11.94 -6.78
C ILE A 86 -0.85 -11.52 -7.22
N VAL A 87 -1.05 -10.23 -7.46
CA VAL A 87 -2.33 -9.68 -7.93
C VAL A 87 -2.76 -10.29 -9.28
N GLU A 88 -1.83 -10.38 -10.23
CA GLU A 88 -2.08 -11.03 -11.53
C GLU A 88 -2.45 -12.51 -11.41
N ARG A 89 -1.86 -13.23 -10.45
CA ARG A 89 -2.21 -14.63 -10.18
C ARG A 89 -3.64 -14.74 -9.65
N ILE A 90 -3.99 -13.92 -8.66
CA ILE A 90 -5.33 -13.91 -8.07
C ILE A 90 -6.39 -13.59 -9.13
N GLU A 91 -6.12 -12.62 -10.02
CA GLU A 91 -7.00 -12.29 -11.14
C GLU A 91 -7.22 -13.48 -12.09
N ARG A 92 -6.13 -14.16 -12.48
CA ARG A 92 -6.23 -15.35 -13.35
C ARG A 92 -7.01 -16.49 -12.69
N ASP A 93 -6.78 -16.75 -11.42
CA ASP A 93 -7.47 -17.81 -10.67
C ASP A 93 -8.97 -17.47 -10.50
N GLY A 94 -9.28 -16.20 -10.23
CA GLY A 94 -10.66 -15.69 -10.19
C GLY A 94 -11.37 -15.79 -11.54
N ALA A 95 -10.68 -15.48 -12.64
CA ALA A 95 -11.21 -15.62 -14.00
C ALA A 95 -11.48 -17.09 -14.36
N ALA A 96 -10.55 -18.00 -14.04
CA ALA A 96 -10.73 -19.43 -14.24
C ALA A 96 -11.93 -19.98 -13.46
N LYS A 97 -12.12 -19.55 -12.20
CA LYS A 97 -13.27 -19.94 -11.38
C LYS A 97 -14.60 -19.46 -11.97
N ARG A 98 -14.65 -18.25 -12.56
CA ARG A 98 -15.86 -17.73 -13.24
C ARG A 98 -16.16 -18.49 -14.53
N ALA A 99 -15.14 -18.86 -15.30
CA ALA A 99 -15.29 -19.65 -16.52
C ALA A 99 -15.75 -21.10 -16.23
N ALA A 100 -15.34 -21.66 -15.09
CA ALA A 100 -15.74 -22.99 -14.62
C ALA A 100 -17.16 -23.05 -14.02
N VAL A 101 -17.90 -21.95 -13.99
CA VAL A 101 -19.35 -21.92 -13.71
C VAL A 101 -20.11 -21.83 -15.04
N PRO A 102 -20.37 -22.95 -15.75
CA PRO A 102 -21.21 -22.91 -16.95
C PRO A 102 -22.68 -23.12 -16.59
N ALA A 103 -23.53 -22.23 -17.13
CA ALA A 103 -24.81 -22.47 -17.80
C ALA A 103 -25.83 -23.53 -17.29
N ASN A 104 -25.78 -24.01 -16.05
CA ASN A 104 -26.82 -24.91 -15.50
C ASN A 104 -27.95 -24.18 -14.76
N ALA A 105 -28.13 -22.89 -15.05
CA ALA A 105 -29.23 -22.10 -14.51
C ALA A 105 -29.89 -21.30 -15.64
N ARG A 106 -30.62 -21.99 -16.50
CA ARG A 106 -31.91 -21.57 -17.07
C ARG A 106 -32.50 -22.66 -17.95
#